data_AF-A0A705R957-F1
#
_entry.id   AF-A0A705R957-F1
#
_cell.length_a   1.000
_cell.length_b   1.000
_cell.length_c   1.000
_cell.angle_alpha   90.00
_cell.angle_beta   90.00
_cell.angle_gamma   90.00
#
_symmetry.space_group_name_H-M   'P 1'
#
loop_
_entity.id
_entity.type
_entity.pdbx_description
1 polymer ?
#
loop_
_entity_poly.entity_id
_entity_poly.type
_entity_poly.pdbx_seq_one_letter_code
_entity_poly.pdbx_strand_id
1 'polypeptide(L)' 'NEFADSSLNIMVYCFTKTTVWQEWLAVQQDVYLKIIAIVQENGADFAFPSQTLYIDDPEAAPATK' A
#
# COMPACT_ATOMS: atom_id res chain seq x y z
N ASN A 1 10.63 2.86 -5.67
CA ASN A 1 10.38 3.42 -7.02
C ASN A 1 10.16 2.28 -7.96
N GLU A 2 8.95 1.73 -7.94
CA GLU A 2 8.62 0.47 -8.60
C GLU A 2 7.10 0.39 -8.79
N PHE A 3 6.67 -0.14 -9.93
CA PHE A 3 5.30 -0.62 -10.12
C PHE A 3 5.29 -2.09 -9.71
N ALA A 4 4.65 -2.40 -8.60
CA ALA A 4 4.54 -3.76 -8.08
C ALA A 4 3.22 -4.42 -8.52
N ASP A 5 3.11 -5.73 -8.33
CA ASP A 5 1.99 -6.54 -8.84
C ASP A 5 0.60 -6.05 -8.41
N SER A 6 0.50 -5.38 -7.25
CA SER A 6 -0.75 -4.86 -6.70
C SER A 6 -0.61 -3.49 -6.02
N SER A 7 0.51 -2.80 -6.21
CA SER A 7 0.76 -1.49 -5.57
C SER A 7 1.65 -0.57 -6.40
N LEU A 8 1.52 0.74 -6.15
CA LEU A 8 2.47 1.74 -6.64
C LEU A 8 3.42 2.13 -5.51
N ASN A 9 4.71 1.78 -5.62
CA ASN A 9 5.67 1.93 -4.53
C ASN A 9 6.45 3.25 -4.62
N ILE A 10 6.23 4.12 -3.63
CA ILE A 10 6.98 5.37 -3.44
C ILE A 10 8.09 5.15 -2.43
N MET A 11 9.35 5.40 -2.81
CA MET A 11 10.49 5.28 -1.90
C MET A 11 10.69 6.56 -1.10
N VAL A 12 10.73 6.46 0.24
CA VAL A 12 11.12 7.56 1.13
C VAL A 12 12.51 7.28 1.67
N TYR A 13 13.45 8.20 1.39
CA TYR A 13 14.84 8.09 1.82
C TYR A 13 15.29 9.40 2.48
N CYS A 14 15.61 9.33 3.77
CA CYS A 14 16.02 10.49 4.57
C CYS A 14 16.91 10.05 5.74
N PHE A 15 17.63 11.02 6.34
CA PHE A 15 18.48 10.79 7.51
C PHE A 15 17.97 11.59 8.71
N THR A 16 18.08 11.01 9.91
CA THR A 16 17.88 11.73 11.16
C THR A 16 19.16 12.44 11.57
N LYS A 17 19.02 13.58 12.25
CA LYS A 17 20.19 14.31 12.81
C LYS A 17 20.77 13.61 14.05
N THR A 18 19.94 12.87 14.78
CA THR A 18 20.36 12.06 15.94
C THR A 18 20.88 10.70 15.48
N THR A 19 21.86 10.19 16.20
CA THR A 19 22.38 8.82 16.11
C THR A 19 21.94 7.95 17.30
N VAL A 20 21.15 8.52 18.22
CA VAL A 20 20.57 7.80 19.36
C VAL A 20 19.42 6.93 18.86
N TRP A 21 19.52 5.62 19.10
CA TRP A 21 18.56 4.64 18.58
C TRP A 21 17.10 4.91 19.00
N GLN A 22 16.88 5.21 20.27
CA GLN A 22 15.54 5.47 20.80
C GLN A 22 14.90 6.72 20.14
N GLU A 23 15.67 7.78 19.96
CA GLU A 23 15.19 9.01 19.32
C GLU A 23 14.94 8.78 17.83
N TRP A 24 15.81 8.02 17.15
CA TRP A 24 15.63 7.64 15.76
C TRP A 24 14.33 6.87 15.55
N LEU A 25 14.03 5.86 16.40
CA LEU A 25 12.76 5.12 16.33
C LEU A 25 11.55 6.02 16.55
N ALA A 26 11.62 6.95 17.52
CA ALA A 26 10.54 7.88 17.79
C ALA A 26 10.27 8.81 16.60
N VAL A 27 11.32 9.32 15.96
CA VAL A 27 11.22 10.13 14.74
C VAL A 27 10.67 9.31 13.58
N GLN A 28 11.12 8.06 13.40
CA GLN A 28 10.61 7.18 12.35
C GLN A 28 9.12 6.92 12.50
N GLN A 29 8.65 6.61 13.72
CA GLN A 29 7.24 6.40 14.00
C GLN A 29 6.40 7.65 13.69
N ASP A 30 6.85 8.83 14.13
CA ASP A 30 6.17 10.10 13.86
C ASP A 30 6.07 10.39 12.34
N VAL A 31 7.16 10.15 11.61
CA VAL A 31 7.17 10.30 10.14
C VAL A 31 6.18 9.35 9.47
N TYR A 32 6.13 8.07 9.85
CA TYR A 32 5.20 7.10 9.26
C TYR A 32 3.74 7.42 9.55
N LEU A 33 3.42 7.84 10.78
CA LEU A 33 2.05 8.24 11.13
C LEU A 33 1.60 9.47 10.33
N LYS A 34 2.50 10.44 10.11
CA LYS A 34 2.22 11.61 9.26
C LYS A 34 2.05 11.23 7.80
N ILE A 35 2.85 10.30 7.27
CA ILE A 35 2.68 9.78 5.92
C ILE A 35 1.29 9.15 5.76
N ILE A 36 0.86 8.34 6.72
CA ILE A 36 -0.49 7.74 6.70
C ILE A 36 -1.58 8.82 6.64
N ALA A 37 -1.48 9.84 7.50
CA ALA A 37 -2.44 10.94 7.52
C ALA A 37 -2.48 11.69 6.18
N ILE A 38 -1.32 12.03 5.61
CA ILE A 38 -1.22 12.73 4.32
C ILE A 38 -1.85 11.91 3.19
N VAL A 39 -1.58 10.59 3.14
CA VAL A 39 -2.16 9.70 2.12
C VAL A 39 -3.68 9.72 2.19
N GLN A 40 -4.23 9.57 3.39
CA GLN A 40 -5.68 9.56 3.64
C GLN A 40 -6.34 10.92 3.34
N GLU A 41 -5.70 12.03 3.73
CA GLU A 41 -6.18 13.39 3.46
C GLU A 41 -6.29 13.70 1.95
N ASN A 42 -5.46 13.07 1.13
CA ASN A 42 -5.50 13.20 -0.33
C ASN A 42 -6.46 12.20 -1.01
N GLY A 43 -7.26 11.46 -0.23
CA GLY A 43 -8.24 10.50 -0.75
C GLY A 43 -7.64 9.20 -1.30
N ALA A 44 -6.36 8.96 -1.04
CA ALA A 44 -5.70 7.69 -1.33
C ALA A 44 -5.73 6.78 -0.09
N ASP A 45 -5.50 5.49 -0.30
CA ASP A 45 -5.33 4.52 0.77
C ASP A 45 -4.19 3.55 0.43
N PHE A 46 -3.75 2.78 1.41
CA PHE A 46 -2.67 1.82 1.23
C PHE A 46 -3.16 0.61 0.44
N ALA A 47 -2.33 0.20 -0.51
CA ALA A 47 -2.63 -0.94 -1.37
C ALA A 47 -2.51 -2.26 -0.58
N PHE A 48 -3.56 -3.08 -0.65
CA PHE A 48 -3.54 -4.47 -0.24
C PHE A 48 -3.31 -5.37 -1.46
N PRO A 49 -2.79 -6.60 -1.29
CA PRO A 49 -2.72 -7.55 -2.38
C PRO A 49 -4.08 -7.76 -3.04
N SER A 50 -4.19 -7.41 -4.31
CA SER A 50 -5.43 -7.49 -5.08
C SER A 50 -5.32 -8.55 -6.16
N GLN A 51 -6.39 -9.32 -6.38
CA GLN A 51 -6.49 -10.27 -7.48
C GLN A 51 -7.86 -10.13 -8.15
N THR A 52 -7.89 -10.28 -9.46
CA THR A 52 -9.15 -10.38 -10.22
C THR A 52 -9.48 -11.85 -10.38
N LEU A 53 -10.56 -12.30 -9.74
CA LEU A 53 -11.03 -13.68 -9.83
C LEU A 53 -12.09 -13.81 -10.93
N TYR A 54 -11.80 -14.64 -11.93
CA TYR A 54 -12.79 -15.06 -12.92
C TYR A 54 -13.48 -16.31 -12.38
N ILE A 55 -14.79 -16.24 -12.18
CA ILE A 55 -15.61 -17.35 -11.72
C ILE A 55 -16.49 -17.77 -12.90
N ASP A 56 -16.23 -18.94 -13.45
CA ASP A 56 -17.15 -19.57 -14.38
C ASP A 56 -18.34 -20.12 -13.58
N ASP A 57 -19.53 -19.60 -13.86
CA ASP A 57 -20.76 -20.09 -13.25
C ASP A 57 -21.23 -21.35 -14.02
N PRO A 58 -21.17 -22.56 -13.41
CA PRO A 58 -21.64 -23.78 -14.07
C PRO A 58 -23.15 -23.77 -14.33
N GLU A 59 -23.92 -22.84 -13.74
CA GLU A 59 -25.36 -22.70 -13.93
C GLU A 59 -25.73 -21.71 -15.06
N ALA A 60 -24.74 -20.96 -15.59
CA ALA A 60 -24.91 -20.07 -16.74
C ALA A 60 -24.58 -20.76 -18.08
N ALA A 61 -24.73 -22.08 -18.17
CA ALA A 61 -24.72 -22.78 -19.46
C ALA A 61 -26.04 -22.49 -20.21
N PRO A 62 -26.03 -21.76 -21.35
CA PRO A 62 -27.22 -21.69 -22.17
C PRO A 62 -27.43 -23.04 -22.84
N ALA A 63 -28.69 -23.45 -22.91
CA ALA A 63 -29.14 -24.64 -23.61
C ALA A 63 -28.51 -24.73 -25.02
N THR A 64 -28.03 -25.93 -25.31
CA THR A 64 -27.95 -26.59 -26.62
C THR A 64 -28.15 -25.70 -27.86
N LYS A 65 -27.10 -25.59 -28.67
CA LYS A 65 -27.19 -25.88 -30.11
C LYS A 65 -25.86 -26.33 -30.68
#